data_AF-A0A0C3NIU4-F1
#
_entry.id   AF-A0A0C3NIU4-F1
#
_cell.length_a   1.000
_cell.length_b   1.000
_cell.length_c   1.000
_cell.angle_alpha   90.00
_cell.angle_beta   90.00
_cell.angle_gamma   90.00
#
_symmetry.space_group_name_H-M   'P 1'
#
loop_
_entity.id
_entity.type
_entity.pdbx_description
1 polymer ?
#
loop_
_entity_poly.entity_id
_entity_poly.type
_entity_poly.pdbx_seq_one_letter_code
_entity_poly.pdbx_strand_id
1 'polypeptide(L)'
;MPLGPVAIFWDYENCSPHHSAGCAVVDNIRQIAHTYGTIKLFKAYLELSEQTSSKSLGLRSELQSCGVSLTDCPHNGRKDVADKMMIGM
;
A
#
# COMPACT_ATOMS: atom_id res chain seq x y z
N MET A 1 6.06 24.73 9.07
CA MET A 1 6.65 24.12 7.85
C MET A 1 6.53 22.61 7.98
N PRO A 2 6.16 21.84 6.94
CA PRO A 2 6.16 20.39 7.04
C PRO A 2 7.57 19.89 7.33
N LEU A 3 7.70 18.89 8.21
CA LEU A 3 8.94 18.37 8.81
C LEU A 3 9.85 17.54 7.86
N GLY A 4 9.73 17.72 6.54
CA GLY A 4 10.50 16.98 5.53
C GLY A 4 9.64 16.12 4.60
N PRO A 5 10.24 15.45 3.60
CA PRO A 5 9.53 14.52 2.73
C PRO A 5 9.23 13.21 3.46
N VAL A 6 8.02 12.67 3.28
CA VAL A 6 7.58 11.39 3.84
C VAL A 6 7.36 10.37 2.72
N ALA A 7 7.82 9.14 2.93
CA ALA A 7 7.55 8.01 2.07
C ALA A 7 6.83 6.92 2.88
N ILE A 8 5.82 6.31 2.27
CA ILE A 8 5.00 5.26 2.89
C ILE A 8 5.20 3.98 2.09
N PHE A 9 5.60 2.95 2.81
CA PHE A 9 5.77 1.60 2.29
C PHE A 9 4.84 0.68 3.08
N TRP A 10 3.86 0.12 2.39
CA TRP A 10 2.82 -0.68 3.01
C TRP A 10 2.95 -2.13 2.56
N ASP A 11 3.30 -3.00 3.49
CA ASP A 11 3.12 -4.43 3.35
C ASP A 11 1.62 -4.74 3.45
N TYR A 12 0.99 -4.92 2.30
CA TYR A 12 -0.46 -5.04 2.23
C TYR A 12 -0.94 -6.38 2.79
N GLU A 13 -0.17 -7.46 2.64
CA GLU A 13 -0.60 -8.79 3.07
C GLU A 13 -0.58 -8.92 4.58
N ASN A 14 0.49 -8.43 5.23
CA ASN A 14 0.59 -8.43 6.69
C ASN A 14 -0.33 -7.38 7.35
N CYS A 15 -0.65 -6.29 6.65
CA CYS A 15 -1.47 -5.20 7.16
C CYS A 15 -2.72 -4.95 6.28
N SER A 16 -3.40 -6.02 5.88
CA SER A 16 -4.56 -5.91 4.98
C SER A 16 -5.77 -5.27 5.69
N PRO A 17 -6.56 -4.43 5.00
CA PRO A 17 -7.73 -3.83 5.60
C PRO A 17 -8.90 -4.84 5.63
N HIS A 18 -9.27 -5.31 6.82
CA HIS A 18 -10.25 -6.38 6.98
C HIS A 18 -11.68 -5.98 6.54
N HIS A 19 -12.13 -4.76 6.86
CA HIS A 19 -13.53 -4.33 6.70
C HIS A 19 -13.72 -2.87 6.23
N SER A 20 -12.66 -2.22 5.74
CA SER A 20 -12.68 -0.80 5.40
C SER A 20 -12.69 -0.60 3.89
N ALA A 21 -13.38 0.43 3.41
CA ALA A 21 -13.22 0.93 2.05
C ALA A 21 -11.77 1.42 1.86
N GLY A 22 -11.16 1.13 0.70
CA GLY A 22 -9.76 1.41 0.42
C GLY A 22 -9.40 2.87 0.61
N CYS A 23 -10.25 3.78 0.12
CA CYS A 23 -10.01 5.22 0.25
C CYS A 23 -10.03 5.70 1.70
N ALA A 24 -10.91 5.17 2.56
CA ALA A 24 -10.92 5.54 3.97
C ALA A 24 -9.61 5.13 4.69
N VAL A 25 -9.06 3.97 4.35
CA VAL A 25 -7.76 3.50 4.88
C VAL A 25 -6.64 4.42 4.42
N VAL A 26 -6.61 4.77 3.14
CA VAL A 26 -5.59 5.66 2.56
C VAL A 26 -5.64 7.04 3.21
N ASP A 27 -6.82 7.60 3.41
CA ASP A 27 -6.98 8.92 4.02
C ASP A 27 -6.56 8.92 5.49
N ASN A 28 -6.88 7.87 6.25
CA ASN A 28 -6.41 7.71 7.62
C ASN A 28 -4.88 7.62 7.70
N ILE A 29 -4.26 6.82 6.83
CA ILE A 29 -2.79 6.71 6.75
C ILE A 29 -2.17 8.07 6.40
N ARG A 30 -2.76 8.80 5.45
CA ARG A 30 -2.31 10.15 5.08
C ARG A 30 -2.40 11.13 6.22
N GLN A 31 -3.51 11.14 6.94
CA GLN A 31 -3.70 12.03 8.08
C GLN A 31 -2.59 11.83 9.13
N ILE A 32 -2.21 10.59 9.40
CA ILE A 32 -1.07 10.27 10.27
C ILE A 32 0.25 10.75 9.65
N ALA A 33 0.52 10.38 8.39
CA ALA A 33 1.76 10.72 7.70
C ALA A 33 1.99 12.25 7.57
N HIS A 34 0.92 13.03 7.42
CA HIS A 34 0.97 14.48 7.37
C HIS A 34 1.48 15.15 8.66
N THR A 35 1.39 14.45 9.79
CA THR A 35 2.02 14.92 11.04
C THR A 35 3.55 14.89 10.97
N TYR A 36 4.12 14.04 10.09
CA TYR A 36 5.56 13.90 9.87
C TYR A 36 6.08 14.70 8.67
N GLY A 37 5.21 15.15 7.75
CA GLY A 37 5.62 15.99 6.62
C GLY A 37 4.79 15.81 5.34
N THR A 38 5.41 16.15 4.20
CA THR A 38 4.74 16.07 2.89
C THR A 38 4.98 14.70 2.28
N ILE A 39 3.90 13.96 2.03
CA ILE A 39 3.97 12.64 1.39
C ILE A 39 4.46 12.81 -0.05
N LYS A 40 5.57 12.15 -0.38
CA LYS A 40 6.18 12.09 -1.72
C LYS A 40 6.00 10.72 -2.38
N LEU A 41 5.78 9.69 -1.58
CA LEU A 41 5.63 8.32 -2.03
C LEU A 41 4.61 7.60 -1.16
N PHE A 42 3.71 6.85 -1.81
CA PHE A 42 2.82 5.91 -1.14
C PHE A 42 2.73 4.66 -1.99
N LYS A 43 3.40 3.58 -1.54
CA LYS A 43 3.41 2.28 -2.21
C LYS A 43 2.79 1.20 -1.34
N ALA A 44 1.97 0.36 -1.94
CA ALA A 44 1.52 -0.90 -1.37
C ALA A 44 2.19 -2.06 -2.13
N TYR A 45 2.68 -3.05 -1.39
CA TYR A 45 3.36 -4.23 -1.90
C TYR A 45 2.47 -5.44 -1.67
N LEU A 46 2.13 -6.15 -2.74
CA LEU A 46 1.11 -7.20 -2.74
C LEU A 46 1.26 -8.11 -3.97
N GLU A 47 0.90 -9.38 -3.85
CA GLU A 47 0.80 -10.27 -5.02
C GLU A 47 -0.54 -10.03 -5.76
N LEU A 48 -0.49 -9.46 -6.96
CA LEU A 48 -1.71 -9.10 -7.71
C LEU A 48 -2.42 -10.32 -8.32
N SER A 49 -1.67 -11.40 -8.57
CA SER A 49 -2.17 -12.66 -9.12
C SER A 49 -3.06 -13.42 -8.13
N GLU A 50 -2.86 -13.25 -6.83
CA GLU A 50 -3.71 -13.85 -5.79
C GLU A 50 -4.98 -13.02 -5.50
N GLN A 51 -5.02 -11.75 -5.93
CA GLN A 51 -6.14 -10.83 -5.71
C GLN A 51 -7.16 -10.79 -6.84
N THR A 52 -7.73 -11.95 -7.17
CA THR A 52 -8.63 -12.13 -8.32
C THR A 52 -10.11 -11.91 -8.01
N SER A 53 -10.50 -11.88 -6.73
CA SER A 53 -11.90 -11.67 -6.35
C SER A 53 -12.42 -10.29 -6.78
N SER A 54 -13.71 -10.17 -7.08
CA SER A 54 -14.33 -8.87 -7.41
C SER A 54 -14.12 -7.82 -6.31
N LYS A 55 -14.16 -8.26 -5.04
CA LYS A 55 -13.88 -7.43 -3.87
C LYS A 55 -12.44 -6.91 -3.87
N SER A 56 -11.45 -7.78 -4.10
CA SER A 56 -10.04 -7.37 -4.13
C SER A 56 -9.72 -6.50 -5.34
N LEU A 57 -10.35 -6.72 -6.49
CA LEU A 57 -10.22 -5.85 -7.67
C LEU A 57 -10.79 -4.46 -7.42
N GLY A 58 -11.98 -4.37 -6.79
CA GLY A 58 -12.58 -3.09 -6.38
C GLY A 58 -11.67 -2.33 -5.41
N LEU A 59 -11.16 -3.03 -4.40
CA LEU A 59 -10.24 -2.44 -3.42
C LEU A 59 -8.95 -1.93 -4.07
N ARG A 60 -8.35 -2.68 -5.00
CA ARG A 60 -7.17 -2.23 -5.77
C ARG A 60 -7.46 -0.96 -6.56
N SER A 61 -8.63 -0.89 -7.19
CA SER A 61 -9.06 0.29 -7.95
C SER A 61 -9.22 1.50 -7.02
N GLU A 62 -9.81 1.32 -5.84
CA GLU A 62 -9.93 2.37 -4.83
C GLU A 62 -8.56 2.85 -4.33
N LEU A 63 -7.63 1.94 -4.02
CA LEU A 63 -6.28 2.31 -3.58
C LEU A 63 -5.55 3.13 -4.64
N GLN A 64 -5.62 2.71 -5.91
CA GLN A 64 -5.00 3.44 -7.02
C GLN A 64 -5.65 4.79 -7.28
N SER A 65 -6.98 4.86 -7.27
CA SER A 65 -7.70 6.14 -7.46
C SER A 65 -7.41 7.11 -6.32
N CYS A 66 -7.22 6.58 -5.11
CA CYS A 66 -6.75 7.32 -3.96
C CYS A 66 -5.23 7.55 -3.97
N GLY A 67 -4.50 7.31 -5.05
CA GLY A 67 -3.10 7.74 -5.26
C GLY A 67 -2.04 6.81 -4.65
N VAL A 68 -2.38 5.58 -4.30
CA VAL A 68 -1.43 4.56 -3.88
C VAL A 68 -0.87 3.84 -5.11
N SER A 69 0.45 3.74 -5.19
CA SER A 69 1.13 2.94 -6.20
C SER A 69 1.16 1.47 -5.77
N LEU A 70 0.51 0.60 -6.55
CA LEU A 70 0.54 -0.85 -6.32
C LEU A 70 1.82 -1.44 -6.94
N THR A 71 2.65 -2.09 -6.12
CA THR A 71 3.87 -2.78 -6.55
C THR A 71 3.62 -4.27 -6.51
N ASP A 72 3.55 -4.88 -7.68
CA ASP A 72 3.33 -6.32 -7.79
C ASP A 72 4.53 -7.09 -7.26
N CYS A 73 4.27 -8.01 -6.33
CA CYS A 73 5.27 -8.84 -5.68
C CYS A 73 4.99 -10.32 -5.97
N PRO A 74 5.15 -10.79 -7.22
CA PRO A 74 4.90 -12.18 -7.56
C PRO A 74 5.87 -13.08 -6.80
N HIS A 75 5.35 -13.85 -5.86
CA HIS A 75 6.15 -14.59 -4.92
C HIS A 75 5.93 -16.10 -4.95
N ASN A 76 4.88 -16.59 -5.61
CA ASN A 76 4.62 -18.03 -5.79
C ASN A 76 4.70 -18.79 -4.44
N GLY A 77 4.12 -18.22 -3.37
CA GLY A 77 4.15 -18.77 -2.01
C GLY A 77 5.49 -18.61 -1.27
N ARG A 78 6.47 -17.91 -1.83
CA ARG A 78 7.72 -17.58 -1.13
C ARG A 78 7.52 -16.40 -0.20
N LYS A 79 8.09 -16.49 0.99
CA LYS A 79 8.16 -15.36 1.92
C LYS A 79 9.26 -14.38 1.50
N ASP A 80 9.24 -13.18 2.06
CA ASP A 80 10.27 -12.15 1.97
C ASP A 80 10.40 -11.40 0.64
N VAL A 81 9.59 -11.71 -0.38
CA VAL A 81 9.65 -10.99 -1.67
C VAL A 81 9.23 -9.53 -1.49
N ALA A 82 8.11 -9.28 -0.81
CA ALA A 82 7.64 -7.93 -0.50
C ALA A 82 8.68 -7.16 0.32
N ASP A 83 9.27 -7.80 1.34
CA ASP A 83 10.32 -7.21 2.17
C ASP A 83 11.53 -6.78 1.35
N LYS A 84 12.05 -7.66 0.49
CA LYS A 84 13.19 -7.37 -0.40
C LYS A 84 12.89 -6.22 -1.36
N MET A 85 11.69 -6.21 -1.94
CA MET A 85 11.25 -5.15 -2.84
C MET A 85 11.10 -3.80 -2.12
N MET A 86 10.73 -3.81 -0.84
CA MET A 86 10.59 -2.61 -0.03
C MET A 86 11.93 -1.97 0.32
N ILE A 87 12.92 -2.81 0.68
CA ILE A 87 14.27 -2.37 1.05
C ILE A 87 15.23 -2.22 -0.13
N GLY A 88 14.79 -2.58 -1.35
CA GLY A 88 15.55 -2.39 -2.59
C GLY A 88 16.71 -3.37 -2.78
N MET A 89 16.55 -4.61 -2.31
CA MET A 89 17.53 -5.70 -2.47
C MET A 89 17.28 -6.54 -3.72
#